data_AF-T0YM55-F1
#
_entry.id   AF-T0YM55-F1
#
_cell.length_a   1.000
_cell.length_b   1.000
_cell.length_c   1.000
_cell.angle_alpha   90.00
_cell.angle_beta   90.00
_cell.angle_gamma   90.00
#
_symmetry.space_group_name_H-M   'P 1'
#
loop_
_entity.id
_entity.type
_entity.pdbx_description
1 polymer ?
#
loop_
_entity_poly.entity_id
_entity_poly.type
_entity_poly.pdbx_seq_one_letter_code
_entity_poly.pdbx_strand_id
1 'polypeptide(L)'
;MSTKECDCRRVFLNVVHENSILATIGFGWENLAFYKNWFGTDNIFASRDIISEIKGPVLEAGGYQTRYSKALLDLFRRQVMDEPMFINKLKMHYKMFKDAFR
;
A
#
# COMPACT_ATOMS: atom_id res chain seq x y z
N MET A 1 8.27 -13.93 -9.62
CA MET A 1 8.48 -13.89 -8.16
C MET A 1 7.56 -14.91 -7.50
N SER A 2 8.12 -15.93 -6.83
CA SER A 2 7.33 -16.82 -5.97
C SER A 2 6.77 -16.00 -4.79
N THR A 3 5.48 -16.17 -4.47
CA THR A 3 4.78 -15.40 -3.43
C THR A 3 5.37 -15.57 -2.03
N LYS A 4 6.16 -16.62 -1.79
CA LYS A 4 6.82 -16.90 -0.51
C LYS A 4 7.91 -15.88 -0.16
N GLU A 5 8.64 -15.39 -1.15
CA GLU A 5 9.79 -14.48 -0.95
C GLU A 5 9.46 -13.00 -1.14
N CYS A 6 8.24 -12.67 -1.55
CA CYS A 6 7.84 -11.27 -1.74
C CYS A 6 7.77 -10.52 -0.39
N ASP A 7 8.65 -9.55 -0.17
CA ASP A 7 8.61 -8.61 0.96
C ASP A 7 8.31 -7.17 0.48
N CYS A 8 7.15 -6.97 -0.14
CA CYS A 8 6.78 -5.68 -0.72
C CYS A 8 6.46 -4.59 0.31
N ARG A 9 6.30 -4.93 1.59
CA ARG A 9 6.04 -4.00 2.70
C ARG A 9 4.97 -2.95 2.35
N ARG A 10 3.86 -3.47 1.81
CA ARG A 10 2.70 -2.71 1.34
C ARG A 10 1.43 -3.47 1.69
N VAL A 11 0.36 -2.73 1.95
CA VAL A 11 -0.99 -3.28 2.15
C VAL A 11 -2.00 -2.61 1.22
N PHE A 12 -3.10 -3.31 0.96
CA PHE A 12 -4.28 -2.77 0.29
C PHE A 12 -5.42 -2.66 1.30
N LEU A 13 -6.01 -1.47 1.38
CA LEU A 13 -7.09 -1.14 2.31
C LEU A 13 -8.34 -0.86 1.50
N ASN A 14 -9.36 -1.70 1.66
CA ASN A 14 -10.68 -1.44 1.07
C ASN A 14 -11.49 -0.58 2.04
N VAL A 15 -11.91 0.58 1.57
CA VAL A 15 -12.92 1.40 2.23
C VAL A 15 -14.29 0.87 1.83
N VAL A 16 -15.08 0.40 2.79
CA VAL A 16 -16.34 -0.32 2.54
C VAL A 16 -17.52 0.44 3.14
N HIS A 17 -18.64 0.45 2.43
CA HIS A 17 -19.94 0.92 2.91
C HIS A 17 -21.03 -0.05 2.46
N GLU A 18 -21.84 -0.57 3.39
CA GLU A 18 -22.94 -1.51 3.10
C GLU A 18 -22.51 -2.67 2.16
N ASN A 19 -21.34 -3.24 2.44
CA ASN A 19 -20.70 -4.33 1.67
C ASN A 19 -20.14 -3.96 0.28
N SER A 20 -20.25 -2.70 -0.14
CA SER A 20 -19.63 -2.22 -1.38
C SER A 20 -18.28 -1.57 -1.10
N ILE A 21 -17.28 -1.90 -1.93
CA ILE A 21 -15.99 -1.20 -1.89
C ILE A 21 -16.19 0.17 -2.54
N LEU A 22 -15.84 1.24 -1.82
CA LEU A 22 -15.88 2.61 -2.32
C LEU A 22 -14.53 3.09 -2.85
N ALA A 23 -13.45 2.56 -2.29
CA ALA A 23 -12.08 2.85 -2.71
C ALA A 23 -11.14 1.73 -2.22
N THR A 24 -10.15 1.37 -3.03
CA THR A 24 -8.98 0.61 -2.59
C THR A 24 -7.79 1.56 -2.48
N ILE A 25 -7.26 1.69 -1.27
CA ILE A 25 -6.08 2.52 -0.96
C ILE A 25 -4.87 1.60 -0.84
N GLY A 26 -3.85 1.85 -1.64
CA GLY A 26 -2.55 1.23 -1.50
C GLY A 26 -1.69 1.99 -0.49
N PHE A 27 -1.10 1.27 0.47
CA PHE A 27 -0.23 1.88 1.48
C PHE A 27 1.09 1.12 1.62
N GLY A 28 2.13 1.68 0.98
CA GLY A 28 3.52 1.28 1.17
C GLY A 28 4.25 2.24 2.08
N TRP A 29 4.87 1.74 3.17
CA TRP A 29 5.46 2.57 4.23
C TRP A 29 6.98 2.76 4.12
N GLU A 30 7.63 2.09 3.19
CA GLU A 30 9.08 2.21 3.04
C GLU A 30 9.46 3.45 2.21
N ASN A 31 10.74 3.80 2.28
CA ASN A 31 11.27 4.93 1.53
C ASN A 31 11.49 4.58 0.03
N LEU A 32 11.78 5.60 -0.76
CA LEU A 32 12.05 5.45 -2.20
C LEU A 32 13.21 4.47 -2.48
N ALA A 33 14.26 4.48 -1.67
CA ALA A 33 15.43 3.64 -1.87
C ALA A 33 15.09 2.15 -1.68
N PHE A 34 14.30 1.82 -0.67
CA PHE A 34 13.79 0.47 -0.46
C PHE A 34 13.01 -0.01 -1.69
N TYR A 35 12.04 0.79 -2.17
CA TYR A 35 11.21 0.38 -3.30
C TYR A 35 11.97 0.28 -4.62
N LYS A 36 12.99 1.12 -4.83
CA LYS A 36 13.94 0.96 -5.95
C LYS A 36 14.67 -0.37 -5.88
N ASN A 37 15.20 -0.72 -4.71
CA ASN A 37 15.91 -1.97 -4.52
C ASN A 37 14.98 -3.18 -4.66
N TRP A 38 13.78 -3.10 -4.10
CA TRP A 38 12.78 -4.16 -4.14
C TRP A 38 12.26 -4.45 -5.56
N PHE A 39 12.10 -3.42 -6.40
CA PHE A 39 11.74 -3.59 -7.82
C PHE A 39 12.88 -4.21 -8.68
N GLY A 40 14.11 -4.22 -8.16
CA GLY A 40 15.33 -4.59 -8.87
C GLY A 40 15.95 -3.38 -9.58
N THR A 41 17.24 -3.15 -9.33
CA THR A 41 18.00 -2.01 -9.89
C THR A 41 18.16 -2.05 -11.41
N ASP A 42 18.04 -3.23 -12.00
CA ASP A 42 18.22 -3.47 -13.44
C ASP A 42 16.88 -3.44 -14.20
N ASN A 43 15.79 -3.18 -13.48
CA ASN A 43 14.47 -3.16 -14.05
C ASN A 43 14.15 -1.76 -14.61
N ILE A 44 14.03 -1.65 -15.94
CA ILE A 44 13.64 -0.42 -16.66
C ILE A 44 12.29 0.13 -16.15
N PHE A 45 11.47 -0.71 -15.51
CA PHE A 45 10.19 -0.34 -14.88
C PHE A 45 10.33 0.27 -13.47
N ALA A 46 11.53 0.42 -12.90
CA ALA A 46 11.75 1.07 -11.60
C ALA A 46 11.82 2.62 -11.72
N SER A 47 10.95 3.22 -12.53
CA SER A 47 10.90 4.68 -12.68
C SER A 47 10.40 5.35 -11.38
N ARG A 48 10.74 6.63 -11.19
CA ARG A 48 10.21 7.41 -10.04
C ARG A 48 8.67 7.41 -10.03
N ASP A 49 8.04 7.40 -11.21
CA ASP A 49 6.60 7.47 -11.37
C ASP A 49 5.94 6.18 -10.86
N ILE A 50 6.45 5.01 -11.28
CA ILE A 50 5.94 3.71 -10.83
C ILE A 50 6.14 3.54 -9.32
N ILE A 51 7.27 4.00 -8.78
CA ILE A 51 7.50 3.92 -7.33
C ILE A 51 6.56 4.86 -6.56
N SER A 52 6.20 6.02 -7.14
CA SER A 52 5.22 6.91 -6.53
C SER A 52 3.82 6.28 -6.45
N GLU A 53 3.50 5.32 -7.32
CA GLU A 53 2.24 4.58 -7.29
C GLU A 53 2.22 3.43 -6.28
N ILE A 54 3.38 2.96 -5.81
CA ILE A 54 3.45 1.90 -4.79
C ILE A 54 3.79 2.43 -3.39
N LYS A 55 4.52 3.53 -3.32
CA LYS A 55 4.80 4.25 -2.07
C LYS A 55 3.55 5.04 -1.67
N GLY A 56 2.86 4.58 -0.63
CA GLY A 56 1.54 5.09 -0.27
C GLY A 56 1.56 6.30 0.68
N PRO A 57 0.36 6.80 1.05
CA PRO A 57 -0.95 6.33 0.59
C PRO A 57 -1.32 6.86 -0.81
N VAL A 58 -1.85 5.97 -1.65
CA VAL A 58 -2.30 6.22 -3.03
C VAL A 58 -3.60 5.49 -3.34
N LEU A 59 -4.29 5.88 -4.42
CA LEU A 59 -5.33 5.03 -4.99
C LEU A 59 -4.67 3.85 -5.69
N GLU A 60 -5.08 2.63 -5.35
CA GLU A 60 -4.50 1.44 -5.96
C GLU A 60 -4.93 1.33 -7.43
N ALA A 61 -3.96 1.24 -8.34
CA ALA A 61 -4.20 1.24 -9.79
C ALA A 61 -5.08 0.06 -10.26
N GLY A 62 -4.90 -1.12 -9.66
CA GLY A 62 -5.74 -2.30 -9.90
C GLY A 62 -6.92 -2.43 -8.93
N GLY A 63 -7.17 -1.42 -8.10
CA GLY A 63 -8.18 -1.44 -7.05
C GLY A 63 -9.54 -0.93 -7.51
N TYR A 64 -10.55 -1.13 -6.67
CA TYR A 64 -11.89 -0.61 -6.96
C TYR A 64 -11.96 0.87 -6.60
N GLN A 65 -12.51 1.70 -7.50
CA GLN A 65 -12.61 3.15 -7.30
C GLN A 65 -14.01 3.66 -7.68
N THR A 66 -14.46 4.68 -6.96
CA THR A 66 -15.72 5.38 -7.21
C THR A 66 -15.48 6.89 -7.28
N ARG A 67 -16.54 7.67 -7.52
CA ARG A 67 -16.48 9.14 -7.44
C ARG A 67 -16.01 9.67 -6.07
N TYR A 68 -16.04 8.85 -5.03
CA TYR A 68 -15.63 9.23 -3.67
C TYR A 68 -14.15 8.95 -3.38
N SER A 69 -13.46 8.19 -4.22
CA SER A 69 -12.12 7.67 -3.94
C SER A 69 -11.11 8.74 -3.56
N LYS A 70 -11.07 9.85 -4.30
CA LYS A 70 -10.15 10.95 -4.00
C LYS A 70 -10.40 11.57 -2.63
N ALA A 71 -11.67 11.84 -2.31
CA ALA A 71 -12.04 12.41 -1.01
C ALA A 71 -11.72 11.45 0.15
N LEU A 72 -11.91 10.14 -0.06
CA LEU A 72 -11.59 9.11 0.93
C LEU A 72 -10.07 8.96 1.13
N LEU A 73 -9.28 9.04 0.06
CA LEU A 73 -7.81 9.06 0.16
C LEU A 73 -7.32 10.30 0.93
N ASP A 74 -7.90 11.47 0.66
CA ASP A 74 -7.55 12.71 1.35
C ASP A 74 -7.99 12.69 2.83
N LEU A 75 -9.08 12.02 3.15
CA LEU A 75 -9.47 11.74 4.53
C LEU A 75 -8.46 10.80 5.22
N PHE A 76 -8.09 9.71 4.56
CA PHE A 76 -7.10 8.75 5.06
C PHE A 76 -5.77 9.44 5.38
N ARG A 77 -5.29 10.29 4.46
CA ARG A 77 -4.09 11.11 4.67
C ARG A 77 -4.18 12.00 5.91
N ARG A 78 -5.30 12.68 6.13
CA ARG A 78 -5.45 13.65 7.23
C ARG A 78 -5.75 13.04 8.59
N GLN A 79 -6.26 11.81 8.63
CA GLN A 79 -6.79 11.23 9.88
C GLN A 79 -6.08 9.94 10.29
N VAL A 80 -5.47 9.23 9.35
CA VAL A 80 -4.88 7.91 9.58
C VAL A 80 -3.37 7.94 9.47
N MET A 81 -2.82 8.72 8.53
CA MET A 81 -1.36 8.79 8.35
C MET A 81 -0.64 9.47 9.51
N ASP A 82 -1.31 10.38 10.20
CA ASP A 82 -0.75 11.08 11.37
C ASP A 82 -0.88 10.26 12.66
N GLU A 83 -1.47 9.06 12.61
CA GLU A 83 -1.71 8.19 13.78
C GLU A 83 -0.71 7.03 13.84
N PRO A 84 0.38 7.13 14.64
CA PRO A 84 1.46 6.14 14.63
C PRO A 84 0.99 4.75 15.06
N MET A 85 0.01 4.66 15.96
CA MET A 85 -0.52 3.38 16.43
C MET A 85 -1.18 2.59 15.30
N PHE A 86 -1.90 3.26 14.40
CA PHE A 86 -2.54 2.61 13.26
C PHE A 86 -1.51 2.06 12.28
N ILE A 87 -0.50 2.87 11.93
CA ILE A 87 0.59 2.46 11.02
C ILE A 87 1.38 1.28 11.59
N ASN A 88 1.67 1.30 12.89
CA ASN A 88 2.35 0.19 13.56
C ASN A 88 1.51 -1.08 13.56
N LYS A 89 0.18 -0.98 13.74
CA LYS A 89 -0.73 -2.11 13.64
C LYS A 89 -0.71 -2.75 12.24
N LEU A 90 -0.68 -1.94 11.17
CA LEU A 90 -0.55 -2.46 9.80
C LEU A 90 0.75 -3.23 9.59
N LYS A 91 1.88 -2.68 10.04
CA LYS A 91 3.20 -3.34 9.95
C LYS A 91 3.23 -4.66 10.73
N MET A 92 2.64 -4.67 11.93
CA MET A 92 2.52 -5.88 12.77
C MET A 92 1.69 -6.96 12.06
N HIS A 93 0.51 -6.63 11.54
CA HIS A 93 -0.33 -7.59 10.82
C HIS A 93 0.36 -8.13 9.55
N TYR A 94 1.06 -7.27 8.80
CA TYR A 94 1.84 -7.70 7.65
C TYR A 94 2.93 -8.71 8.06
N LYS A 95 3.65 -8.45 9.16
CA LYS A 95 4.63 -9.39 9.69
C LYS A 95 3.99 -10.72 10.10
N MET A 96 2.88 -10.70 10.83
CA MET A 96 2.15 -11.91 11.22
C MET A 96 1.73 -12.73 9.99
N PHE A 97 1.21 -12.07 8.95
CA PHE A 97 0.88 -12.73 7.69
C PHE A 97 2.12 -13.39 7.08
N LYS A 98 3.22 -12.65 6.91
CA LYS A 98 4.46 -13.19 6.34
C LYS A 98 5.02 -14.38 7.12
N ASP A 99 4.97 -14.33 8.45
CA ASP A 99 5.47 -15.40 9.30
C ASP A 99 4.60 -16.67 9.20
N ALA A 100 3.31 -16.56 8.88
CA ALA A 100 2.42 -17.71 8.67
C ALA A 100 2.66 -18.48 7.35
N PHE A 101 3.36 -17.87 6.38
CA PHE A 101 3.70 -18.49 5.09
C PHE A 101 5.19 -18.85 4.96
N ARG A 102 5.95 -18.78 6.06
CA ARG A 102 7.33 -19.23 6.16
C ARG A 102 7.43 -20.68 6.58
#